data_AF-F9Y4N6-F1
#
_entry.id   AF-F9Y4N6-F1
#
_cell.length_a   1.000
_cell.length_b   1.000
_cell.length_c   1.000
_cell.angle_alpha   90.00
_cell.angle_beta   90.00
_cell.angle_gamma   90.00
#
_symmetry.space_group_name_H-M   'P 1'
#
loop_
_entity.id
_entity.type
_entity.pdbx_description
1 polymer ?
#
loop_
_entity_poly.entity_id
_entity_poly.type
_entity_poly.pdbx_seq_one_letter_code
_entity_poly.pdbx_strand_id
1 'polypeptide(L)' 'MQTKNGMRWMRKSLMMLTWLTALSVLASCGPRIEAGCAGWRQVQVAGATVDYLAEQDPQALRALIGHQEFGMAAGCWP' A
#
# COMPACT_ATOMS: atom_id res chain seq x y z
N MET A 1 14.64 53.30 -6.18
CA MET A 1 15.59 52.59 -5.29
C MET A 1 14.95 51.26 -4.87
N GLN A 2 15.03 50.24 -5.73
CA GLN A 2 14.59 48.89 -5.37
C GLN A 2 15.69 48.22 -4.55
N THR A 3 15.36 47.83 -3.32
CA THR A 3 16.31 47.31 -2.34
C THR A 3 16.85 45.97 -2.83
N LYS A 4 18.18 45.87 -3.02
CA LYS A 4 18.91 44.64 -3.39
C LYS A 4 18.54 43.43 -2.49
N ASN A 5 18.01 43.68 -1.30
CA ASN A 5 17.52 42.67 -0.37
C ASN A 5 16.23 41.97 -0.82
N GLY A 6 15.31 42.66 -1.52
CA GLY A 6 14.06 42.05 -1.99
C GLY A 6 14.27 41.00 -3.08
N MET A 7 15.14 41.30 -4.06
CA MET A 7 15.49 40.34 -5.12
C MET A 7 16.20 39.08 -4.59
N ARG A 8 17.02 39.22 -3.54
CA ARG A 8 17.72 38.09 -2.91
C ARG A 8 16.75 37.18 -2.16
N TRP A 9 15.66 37.73 -1.61
CA TRP A 9 14.63 36.97 -0.92
C TRP A 9 13.73 36.21 -1.90
N MET A 10 13.26 36.87 -2.96
CA MET A 10 12.46 36.24 -4.02
C MET A 10 13.18 35.07 -4.71
N ARG A 11 14.48 35.18 -4.98
CA ARG A 11 15.27 34.09 -5.56
C ARG A 11 15.35 32.85 -4.67
N LYS A 12 15.46 33.03 -3.35
CA LYS A 12 15.51 31.92 -2.39
C LYS A 12 14.15 31.22 -2.28
N SER A 13 13.07 32.00 -2.22
CA SER A 13 11.71 31.46 -2.18
C SER A 13 11.36 30.69 -3.45
N LEU A 14 11.77 31.21 -4.63
CA LEU A 14 11.55 30.53 -5.91
C LEU A 14 12.31 29.20 -5.97
N MET A 15 13.59 29.18 -5.56
CA MET A 15 14.38 27.94 -5.49
C MET A 15 13.76 26.92 -4.53
N MET A 16 13.36 27.32 -3.30
CA MET A 16 12.69 26.42 -2.36
C MET A 16 11.40 25.81 -2.92
N LEU A 17 10.58 26.60 -3.63
CA LEU A 17 9.37 26.09 -4.26
C LEU A 17 9.68 25.03 -5.33
N THR A 18 10.71 25.26 -6.16
CA THR A 18 11.12 24.31 -7.21
C THR A 18 11.63 22.99 -6.61
N TRP A 19 12.36 23.05 -5.50
CA TRP A 19 12.80 21.87 -4.77
C TRP A 19 11.63 21.05 -4.19
N LEU A 20 10.62 21.73 -3.63
CA LEU A 20 9.44 21.08 -3.07
C LEU A 20 8.58 20.39 -4.15
N THR A 21 8.45 20.99 -5.33
CA THR A 21 7.71 20.39 -6.45
C THR A 21 8.45 19.22 -7.10
N ALA A 22 9.79 19.20 -7.06
CA ALA A 22 10.56 18.07 -7.58
C ALA A 22 10.43 16.82 -6.71
N LEU A 23 10.31 16.99 -5.38
CA LEU A 23 10.14 15.89 -4.43
C LEU A 23 8.75 15.25 -4.50
N SER A 24 7.69 16.01 -4.83
CA SER A 24 6.33 15.49 -4.93
C SER A 24 6.09 14.64 -6.18
N VAL A 25 6.86 14.82 -7.26
CA VAL A 25 6.76 14.00 -8.47
C VAL A 25 7.32 12.59 -8.25
N LEU A 26 8.38 12.44 -7.45
CA LEU A 26 8.99 11.14 -7.14
C LEU A 26 8.11 10.24 -6.25
N ALA A 27 7.22 10.84 -5.45
CA ALA A 27 6.28 10.08 -4.61
C ALA A 27 5.14 9.43 -5.41
N SER A 28 4.90 9.86 -6.66
CA SER A 28 3.77 9.40 -7.48
C SER A 28 4.13 8.33 -8.51
N CYS A 29 5.41 7.97 -8.66
CA CYS A 29 5.88 7.01 -9.67
C CYS A 29 6.29 5.65 -9.10
N GLY A 30 5.98 5.37 -7.84
CA GLY A 30 5.99 3.98 -7.35
C GLY A 30 4.85 3.22 -8.05
N PRO A 31 5.04 1.94 -8.44
CA PRO A 31 3.89 1.11 -8.82
C PRO A 31 2.87 1.21 -7.68
N ARG A 32 1.57 1.26 -8.00
CA ARG A 32 0.54 1.00 -6.98
C ARG A 32 0.92 -0.32 -6.34
N ILE A 33 1.50 -0.28 -5.15
CA ILE A 33 1.52 -1.46 -4.31
C ILE A 33 0.05 -1.62 -3.97
N GLU A 34 -0.59 -2.61 -4.59
CA GLU A 34 -1.92 -3.11 -4.27
C GLU A 34 -2.08 -3.02 -2.75
N ALA A 35 -2.77 -1.97 -2.28
CA ALA A 35 -2.70 -1.54 -0.88
C ALA A 35 -3.32 -2.57 0.09
N GLY A 36 -3.86 -3.68 -0.44
CA GLY A 36 -4.46 -4.77 0.32
C GLY A 36 -3.56 -5.98 0.59
N CYS A 37 -2.43 -6.15 -0.11
CA CYS A 37 -1.68 -7.43 -0.06
C CYS A 37 -0.42 -7.41 0.81
N ALA A 38 0.01 -6.23 1.27
CA ALA A 38 1.25 -6.09 2.03
C ALA A 38 1.20 -6.88 3.35
N GLY A 39 2.10 -7.87 3.49
CA GLY A 39 2.22 -8.72 4.67
C GLY A 39 1.28 -9.94 4.71
N TRP A 40 0.35 -10.05 3.76
CA TRP A 40 -0.52 -11.20 3.62
C TRP A 40 0.22 -12.31 2.87
N ARG A 41 -0.13 -13.58 3.12
CA ARG A 41 0.38 -14.73 2.36
C ARG A 41 -0.75 -15.70 2.05
N GLN A 42 -0.68 -16.35 0.89
CA GLN A 42 -1.57 -17.46 0.56
C GLN A 42 -1.31 -18.62 1.53
N VAL A 43 -2.37 -19.19 2.09
CA VAL A 43 -2.30 -20.33 3.00
C VAL A 43 -2.89 -21.53 2.27
N GLN A 44 -2.12 -22.61 2.17
CA GLN A 44 -2.63 -23.91 1.73
C GLN A 44 -2.95 -24.75 2.95
N VAL A 45 -4.15 -25.30 3.00
CA VAL A 45 -4.66 -26.10 4.11
C VAL A 45 -4.87 -27.52 3.58
N ALA A 46 -4.39 -28.52 4.32
CA ALA A 46 -4.60 -29.91 3.95
C ALA A 46 -6.08 -30.30 4.09
N GLY A 47 -6.58 -31.23 3.26
CA GLY A 47 -7.99 -31.65 3.29
C GLY A 47 -8.45 -32.13 4.67
N ALA A 48 -7.64 -32.95 5.36
CA ALA A 48 -7.95 -33.41 6.71
C ALA A 48 -8.09 -32.25 7.73
N THR A 49 -7.39 -31.14 7.52
CA THR A 49 -7.53 -29.94 8.35
C THR A 49 -8.83 -29.20 8.05
N VAL A 50 -9.29 -29.20 6.80
CA VAL A 50 -10.60 -28.65 6.43
C VAL A 50 -11.72 -29.43 7.12
N ASP A 51 -11.67 -30.76 7.06
CA ASP A 51 -12.67 -31.63 7.70
C ASP A 51 -12.68 -31.44 9.22
N TYR A 52 -11.49 -31.42 9.84
CA TYR A 52 -11.35 -31.13 11.27
C TYR A 52 -11.94 -29.77 11.65
N LEU A 53 -11.63 -28.71 10.89
CA LEU A 53 -12.15 -27.37 11.20
C LEU A 53 -13.66 -27.29 10.95
N ALA A 54 -14.21 -27.99 9.96
CA ALA A 54 -15.64 -28.01 9.73
C ALA A 54 -16.42 -28.57 10.94
N GLU A 55 -15.87 -29.60 11.59
CA GLU A 55 -16.47 -30.24 12.76
C GLU A 55 -16.17 -29.51 14.08
N GLN A 56 -14.94 -29.04 14.27
CA GLN A 56 -14.45 -28.57 15.57
C GLN A 56 -14.42 -27.03 15.68
N ASP A 57 -14.19 -26.31 14.57
CA ASP A 57 -14.12 -24.85 14.56
C ASP A 57 -14.58 -24.23 13.21
N PRO A 58 -15.90 -24.22 12.95
CA PRO A 58 -16.45 -23.71 11.70
C PRO A 58 -16.26 -22.18 11.54
N GLN A 59 -15.91 -21.46 12.61
CA GLN A 59 -15.57 -20.05 12.51
C GLN A 59 -14.18 -19.86 11.92
N ALA A 60 -13.19 -20.61 12.40
CA ALA A 60 -11.84 -20.59 11.82
C ALA A 60 -11.85 -21.04 10.35
N LEU A 61 -12.63 -22.05 10.01
CA LEU A 61 -12.80 -22.46 8.60
C LEU A 61 -13.34 -21.32 7.73
N ARG A 62 -14.40 -20.64 8.18
CA ARG A 62 -14.96 -19.47 7.46
C ARG A 62 -13.96 -18.33 7.32
N ALA A 63 -13.13 -18.08 8.34
CA ALA A 63 -12.09 -17.07 8.28
C ALA A 63 -11.02 -17.41 7.22
N LEU A 64 -10.61 -18.68 7.12
CA LEU A 64 -9.66 -19.14 6.11
C LEU A 64 -10.23 -19.03 4.69
N ILE A 65 -11.51 -19.37 4.51
CA ILE A 65 -12.22 -19.19 3.24
C ILE A 65 -12.26 -17.71 2.86
N GLY A 66 -12.68 -16.84 3.78
CA GLY A 66 -12.74 -15.39 3.55
C GLY A 66 -11.37 -14.77 3.25
N HIS A 67 -10.31 -15.26 3.88
CA HIS A 67 -8.92 -14.87 3.58
C HIS A 67 -8.54 -15.21 2.13
N GLN A 68 -8.89 -16.41 1.67
CA GLN A 68 -8.61 -16.85 0.30
C GLN A 68 -9.43 -16.05 -0.72
N GLU A 69 -10.73 -15.88 -0.49
CA GLU A 69 -11.63 -15.12 -1.36
C GLU A 69 -11.21 -13.65 -1.50
N PHE A 70 -10.92 -12.99 -0.38
CA PHE A 70 -10.43 -11.62 -0.39
C PHE A 70 -9.11 -11.51 -1.14
N GLY A 71 -8.16 -12.42 -0.88
CA GLY A 71 -6.87 -12.40 -1.54
C GLY A 71 -6.95 -12.64 -3.06
N MET A 72 -7.89 -13.45 -3.55
CA MET A 72 -8.14 -13.59 -4.98
C MET A 72 -8.80 -12.32 -5.57
N ALA A 73 -9.83 -11.79 -4.90
CA ALA A 73 -10.56 -10.60 -5.37
C ALA A 73 -9.69 -9.33 -5.38
N ALA A 74 -8.75 -9.23 -4.44
CA ALA A 74 -7.79 -8.13 -4.34
C ALA A 74 -6.54 -8.34 -5.21
N GLY A 75 -6.45 -9.42 -5.99
CA GLY A 75 -5.28 -9.72 -6.84
C GLY A 75 -4.00 -10.01 -6.04
N CYS A 76 -4.12 -10.39 -4.77
CA CYS A 76 -2.98 -10.77 -3.93
C CYS A 76 -2.43 -12.14 -4.29
N TRP A 77 -3.32 -13.07 -4.69
CA TRP A 77 -2.98 -14.41 -5.14
C TRP A 77 -3.32 -14.55 -6.64
N PRO A 78 -2.51 -15.32 -7.40
CA PRO A 78 -2.83 -15.66 -8.78
C PRO A 78 -4.08 -16.55 -8.90
#